data_AF-Q0VLI4-F1
#
_entry.id   AF-Q0VLI4-F1
#
_cell.length_a   1.000
_cell.length_b   1.000
_cell.length_c   1.000
_cell.angle_alpha   90.00
_cell.angle_beta   90.00
_cell.angle_gamma   90.00
#
_symmetry.space_group_name_H-M   'P 1'
#
loop_
_entity.id
_entity.type
_entity.pdbx_description
1 polymer ?
#
loop_
_entity_poly.entity_id
_entity_poly.type
_entity_poly.pdbx_seq_one_letter_code
_entity_poly.pdbx_strand_id
1 'polypeptide(L)'
;MINKQLTQLAAAIGMATMMTACGGDSSSSGGGGTTVAEGGNGFVVFPAAESAGAIAVRSATPRAAALTEYLYKTDGTSAGTSKIVDDNNNGFEVGRFGGGYMAELDGTFYYAGKDSSGDVELWATDGTGAGTERVADIYANGSAQPHNMVPAAGKLFMNAVVDQFGRELVVFDPVSNDTVVLSTNINGSPTSNTAPESLTPVDGGLFFFDQDAGDVYFTDGTAAGTAKIATNNDTITGGSLTKYPQLIGDDDWLGYNGKLLFTGRFNATDAETRLYELDQDGNIEEVAFDDGGSTVRLDITENVVASNGKVYFVADKGTSTSDLNIFEYDGSTVTNLTASEANKPYYEDLVGTSLGVLMYVEQAGLTPYLLRIDNTSGSAEIDPAVRSTGDYSFSDVEAWTMVEANGTVFFAADTEGAGGSDFGNELWKTDGTSQGTELVKDINDTAAGADSEPFPLTFTYQVPPTVNGELGSKYLFVADNGSDGYEPWVSDGSAAGTVILKDISTGGGSSVID
;
A
#
# COMPACT_ATOMS: atom_id res chain seq x y z
N MET A 1 -7.24 7.40 9.63
CA MET A 1 -7.49 6.26 8.73
C MET A 1 -6.56 6.47 7.56
N ILE A 2 -5.33 5.98 7.70
CA ILE A 2 -4.28 6.00 6.68
C ILE A 2 -4.51 4.74 5.83
N ASN A 3 -4.36 4.84 4.51
CA ASN A 3 -4.77 3.82 3.54
C ASN A 3 -4.10 2.45 3.81
N LYS A 4 -4.84 1.56 4.49
CA LYS A 4 -4.46 0.18 4.85
C LYS A 4 -4.21 -0.75 3.64
N GLN A 5 -4.53 -0.30 2.43
CA GLN A 5 -4.46 -1.11 1.20
C GLN A 5 -3.06 -1.20 0.56
N LEU A 6 -2.10 -0.35 0.96
CA LEU A 6 -0.74 -0.34 0.38
C LEU A 6 0.04 -1.64 0.64
N THR A 7 -0.14 -2.28 1.80
CA THR A 7 0.48 -3.58 2.16
C THR A 7 -0.30 -4.79 1.61
N GLN A 8 -1.60 -4.62 1.31
CA GLN A 8 -2.49 -5.73 0.92
C GLN A 8 -2.43 -6.04 -0.58
N LEU A 9 -2.14 -5.06 -1.44
CA LEU A 9 -2.35 -5.23 -2.89
C LEU A 9 -1.19 -5.86 -3.68
N ALA A 10 0.02 -5.87 -3.10
CA ALA A 10 1.21 -6.50 -3.69
C ALA A 10 1.02 -8.00 -3.98
N ALA A 11 0.01 -8.62 -3.36
CA ALA A 11 -0.30 -10.04 -3.47
C ALA A 11 -1.41 -10.41 -4.47
N ALA A 12 -2.32 -9.47 -4.74
CA ALA A 12 -3.55 -9.73 -5.49
C ALA A 12 -3.36 -9.64 -7.01
N ILE A 13 -2.48 -8.74 -7.44
CA ILE A 13 -2.05 -8.63 -8.84
C ILE A 13 -0.81 -9.48 -8.92
N GLY A 14 -0.91 -10.70 -9.46
CA GLY A 14 0.22 -11.61 -9.58
C GLY A 14 1.46 -10.85 -10.03
N MET A 15 2.43 -10.69 -9.12
CA MET A 15 3.67 -9.94 -9.33
C MET A 15 4.40 -10.54 -10.53
N ALA A 16 4.08 -10.03 -11.70
CA ALA A 16 4.87 -10.20 -12.90
C ALA A 16 5.94 -9.10 -12.94
N THR A 17 6.68 -8.90 -11.84
CA THR A 17 8.08 -8.43 -11.79
C THR A 17 8.57 -8.25 -10.34
N MET A 18 8.73 -9.36 -9.62
CA MET A 18 9.80 -9.49 -8.63
C MET A 18 10.40 -10.89 -8.76
N MET A 19 11.10 -11.14 -9.88
CA MET A 19 11.92 -12.34 -10.04
C MET A 19 13.35 -11.95 -10.41
N THR A 20 14.19 -12.02 -9.37
CA THR A 20 15.49 -12.69 -9.37
C THR A 20 16.59 -12.14 -10.29
N ALA A 21 17.35 -11.15 -9.80
CA ALA A 21 18.74 -11.00 -10.19
C ALA A 21 19.64 -11.86 -9.27
N CYS A 22 19.60 -13.18 -9.42
CA CYS A 22 20.68 -14.04 -8.92
C CYS A 22 21.64 -14.32 -10.09
N GLY A 23 22.87 -13.80 -9.98
CA GLY A 23 23.94 -14.12 -10.93
C GLY A 23 25.10 -13.14 -10.92
N GLY A 24 25.90 -13.13 -9.85
CA GLY A 24 27.27 -12.63 -9.94
C GLY A 24 28.14 -13.64 -10.70
N ASP A 25 28.82 -13.22 -11.76
CA ASP A 25 30.28 -13.17 -11.79
C ASP A 25 30.86 -12.65 -13.12
N SER A 26 32.05 -12.09 -12.96
CA SER A 26 32.92 -11.40 -13.92
C SER A 26 33.09 -11.93 -15.36
N SER A 27 33.36 -10.94 -16.24
CA SER A 27 34.27 -10.98 -17.41
C SER A 27 33.72 -11.25 -18.83
N SER A 28 33.88 -10.20 -19.65
CA SER A 28 34.26 -10.18 -21.08
C SER A 28 33.25 -10.53 -22.19
N SER A 29 33.07 -9.52 -23.04
CA SER A 29 32.87 -9.54 -24.49
C SER A 29 31.61 -10.21 -25.08
N GLY A 30 30.71 -9.34 -25.56
CA GLY A 30 30.22 -9.37 -26.94
C GLY A 30 29.31 -10.54 -27.33
N GLY A 31 28.00 -10.32 -27.23
CA GLY A 31 26.99 -11.14 -27.89
C GLY A 31 25.61 -10.58 -27.59
N GLY A 32 24.85 -10.24 -28.65
CA GLY A 32 23.51 -9.67 -28.52
C GLY A 32 22.59 -10.56 -27.70
N GLY A 33 22.27 -10.11 -26.49
CA GLY A 33 21.19 -10.62 -25.66
C GLY A 33 19.93 -9.87 -26.00
N THR A 34 18.87 -10.62 -26.27
CA THR A 34 17.49 -10.15 -26.42
C THR A 34 17.11 -9.28 -25.23
N THR A 35 16.84 -8.00 -25.48
CA THR A 35 16.27 -7.07 -24.51
C THR A 35 14.94 -7.63 -24.03
N VAL A 36 14.90 -8.10 -22.79
CA VAL A 36 13.64 -8.31 -22.07
C VAL A 36 12.98 -6.94 -21.99
N ALA A 37 11.72 -6.83 -22.39
CA ALA A 37 10.96 -5.62 -22.13
C ALA A 37 10.80 -5.54 -20.60
N GLU A 38 11.60 -4.71 -19.95
CA GLU A 38 11.46 -4.40 -18.53
C GLU A 38 10.19 -3.56 -18.39
N GLY A 39 9.08 -4.18 -18.01
CA GLY A 39 7.86 -3.47 -17.65
C GLY A 39 8.14 -2.46 -16.53
N GLY A 40 7.48 -1.30 -16.60
CA GLY A 40 7.64 -0.22 -15.63
C GLY A 40 8.14 1.09 -16.24
N ASN A 41 7.92 2.18 -15.52
CA ASN A 41 8.38 3.50 -15.90
C ASN A 41 9.76 3.80 -15.30
N GLY A 42 10.61 4.48 -16.07
CA GLY A 42 11.86 5.06 -15.56
C GLY A 42 11.65 6.31 -14.71
N PHE A 43 10.41 6.56 -14.27
CA PHE A 43 10.00 7.71 -13.49
C PHE A 43 8.71 7.40 -12.73
N VAL A 44 8.44 8.19 -11.70
CA VAL A 44 7.13 8.26 -11.03
C VAL A 44 6.57 9.66 -11.14
N VAL A 45 5.25 9.75 -11.01
CA VAL A 45 4.53 11.02 -10.87
C VAL A 45 4.05 11.16 -9.44
N PHE A 46 4.05 12.37 -8.90
CA PHE A 46 3.50 12.65 -7.58
C PHE A 46 2.93 14.08 -7.54
N PRO A 47 1.89 14.33 -6.75
CA PRO A 47 1.40 15.67 -6.51
C PRO A 47 2.29 16.38 -5.49
N ALA A 48 2.49 17.68 -5.65
CA ALA A 48 3.06 18.51 -4.60
C ALA A 48 2.52 19.95 -4.62
N ALA A 49 2.41 20.55 -3.43
CA ALA A 49 2.13 21.98 -3.27
C ALA A 49 3.39 22.83 -3.11
N GLU A 50 3.40 24.03 -3.71
CA GLU A 50 4.56 24.95 -3.75
C GLU A 50 4.56 26.02 -2.63
N SER A 51 3.77 25.87 -1.56
CA SER A 51 3.53 26.96 -0.58
C SER A 51 4.16 26.73 0.80
N ALA A 52 4.94 27.70 1.27
CA ALA A 52 5.56 27.70 2.59
C ALA A 52 4.55 27.78 3.75
N GLY A 53 4.70 26.88 4.74
CA GLY A 53 3.98 26.92 6.02
C GLY A 53 2.89 25.86 6.19
N ALA A 54 2.85 24.85 5.33
CA ALA A 54 1.92 23.74 5.40
C ALA A 54 2.55 22.54 6.12
N ILE A 55 1.78 21.89 7.01
CA ILE A 55 2.20 20.68 7.73
C ILE A 55 2.01 19.50 6.78
N ALA A 56 3.03 18.65 6.60
CA ALA A 56 2.84 17.29 6.05
C ALA A 56 1.77 16.60 6.91
N VAL A 57 0.62 16.29 6.32
CA VAL A 57 -0.58 15.97 7.10
C VAL A 57 -0.49 14.53 7.62
N ARG A 58 0.24 14.32 8.74
CA ARG A 58 0.21 13.07 9.54
C ARG A 58 -1.18 12.72 10.10
N SER A 59 -2.21 13.57 9.93
CA SER A 59 -3.58 13.26 10.35
C SER A 59 -4.65 14.02 9.55
N ALA A 60 -5.65 13.29 9.04
CA ALA A 60 -6.82 13.76 8.30
C ALA A 60 -7.73 14.73 9.09
N THR A 61 -7.20 15.84 9.59
CA THR A 61 -7.99 16.97 10.04
C THR A 61 -8.36 17.84 8.83
N PRO A 62 -9.57 18.44 8.81
CA PRO A 62 -10.03 19.24 7.68
C PRO A 62 -9.29 20.58 7.62
N ARG A 63 -8.05 20.56 7.13
CA ARG A 63 -7.23 21.74 6.83
C ARG A 63 -6.43 21.63 5.53
N ALA A 64 -6.57 20.54 4.76
CA ALA A 64 -6.06 20.39 3.40
C ALA A 64 -6.83 21.23 2.34
N ALA A 65 -7.90 21.93 2.71
CA ALA A 65 -8.79 22.62 1.78
C ALA A 65 -8.26 23.94 1.16
N ALA A 66 -6.96 24.26 1.26
CA ALA A 66 -6.45 25.59 0.87
C ALA A 66 -5.24 25.59 -0.07
N LEU A 67 -4.65 24.44 -0.41
CA LEU A 67 -3.42 24.40 -1.20
C LEU A 67 -3.68 23.80 -2.57
N THR A 68 -3.16 24.47 -3.60
CA THR A 68 -3.17 23.98 -4.97
C THR A 68 -1.97 23.09 -5.17
N GLU A 69 -2.24 21.86 -5.60
CA GLU A 69 -1.20 20.90 -5.93
C GLU A 69 -1.06 20.76 -7.42
N TYR A 70 0.16 20.43 -7.82
CA TYR A 70 0.47 20.19 -9.21
C TYR A 70 1.18 18.86 -9.37
N LEU A 71 1.08 18.27 -10.57
CA LEU A 71 1.86 17.09 -10.90
C LEU A 71 3.35 17.41 -11.05
N TYR A 72 4.16 16.59 -10.40
CA TYR A 72 5.60 16.50 -10.55
C TYR A 72 5.97 15.11 -11.06
N LYS A 73 7.14 15.03 -11.69
CA LYS A 73 7.78 13.80 -12.12
C LYS A 73 9.17 13.73 -11.53
N THR A 74 9.64 12.53 -11.19
CA THR A 74 11.04 12.26 -10.84
C THR A 74 11.52 10.94 -11.44
N ASP A 75 12.76 10.92 -11.92
CA ASP A 75 13.52 9.70 -12.28
C ASP A 75 14.45 9.24 -11.13
N GLY A 76 14.26 9.79 -9.93
CA GLY A 76 15.13 9.56 -8.78
C GLY A 76 16.43 10.37 -8.81
N THR A 77 16.48 11.44 -9.61
CA THR A 77 17.56 12.43 -9.60
C THR A 77 17.00 13.84 -9.43
N SER A 78 17.79 14.75 -8.84
CA SER A 78 17.37 16.15 -8.69
C SER A 78 17.15 16.85 -10.03
N ALA A 79 17.91 16.47 -11.07
CA ALA A 79 17.77 17.04 -12.42
C ALA A 79 16.51 16.56 -13.14
N GLY A 80 16.12 15.29 -12.96
CA GLY A 80 14.89 14.72 -13.50
C GLY A 80 13.65 15.02 -12.67
N THR A 81 13.80 15.71 -11.53
CA THR A 81 12.67 16.11 -10.67
C THR A 81 12.10 17.46 -11.08
N SER A 82 10.91 17.46 -11.69
CA SER A 82 10.32 18.68 -12.26
C SER A 82 8.80 18.67 -12.25
N LYS A 83 8.22 19.88 -12.24
CA LYS A 83 6.77 20.08 -12.39
C LYS A 83 6.37 19.76 -13.82
N ILE A 84 5.31 19.00 -14.02
CA ILE A 84 4.74 18.75 -15.34
C ILE A 84 3.94 20.01 -15.72
N VAL A 85 4.26 20.60 -16.87
CA VAL A 85 3.66 21.84 -17.34
C VAL A 85 3.27 21.78 -18.81
N ASP A 86 2.22 22.52 -19.19
CA ASP A 86 1.81 22.73 -20.58
C ASP A 86 2.80 23.63 -21.36
N ASP A 87 2.52 23.87 -22.64
CA ASP A 87 3.32 24.76 -23.51
C ASP A 87 3.38 26.23 -23.04
N ASN A 88 2.47 26.62 -22.12
CA ASN A 88 2.42 27.95 -21.52
C ASN A 88 3.04 28.00 -20.13
N ASN A 89 3.69 26.92 -19.69
CA ASN A 89 4.28 26.77 -18.36
C ASN A 89 3.24 26.81 -17.21
N ASN A 90 2.01 26.39 -17.48
CA ASN A 90 1.00 26.15 -16.46
C ASN A 90 1.13 24.71 -15.95
N GLY A 91 1.08 24.52 -14.63
CA GLY A 91 1.03 23.18 -14.04
C GLY A 91 -0.35 22.55 -14.15
N PHE A 92 -0.39 21.23 -14.15
CA PHE A 92 -1.64 20.46 -14.09
C PHE A 92 -2.07 20.28 -12.65
N GLU A 93 -3.25 20.81 -12.30
CA GLU A 93 -3.78 20.77 -10.94
C GLU A 93 -4.36 19.38 -10.59
N VAL A 94 -4.15 18.96 -9.34
CA VAL A 94 -4.77 17.76 -8.78
C VAL A 94 -5.98 18.14 -7.94
N GLY A 95 -7.13 17.54 -8.24
CA GLY A 95 -8.40 17.76 -7.56
C GLY A 95 -8.58 16.79 -6.38
N ARG A 96 -8.12 17.17 -5.19
CA ARG A 96 -8.16 16.33 -3.99
C ARG A 96 -9.58 16.00 -3.51
N PHE A 97 -9.89 14.70 -3.45
CA PHE A 97 -11.04 14.14 -2.74
C PHE A 97 -10.69 12.74 -2.20
N GLY A 98 -10.58 12.58 -0.88
CA GLY A 98 -10.19 11.29 -0.27
C GLY A 98 -8.72 10.90 -0.53
N GLY A 99 -8.35 9.66 -0.21
CA GLY A 99 -7.04 9.06 -0.53
C GLY A 99 -7.08 8.23 -1.83
N GLY A 100 -5.93 7.77 -2.33
CA GLY A 100 -5.86 6.86 -3.48
C GLY A 100 -6.37 7.47 -4.80
N TYR A 101 -6.09 8.75 -5.04
CA TYR A 101 -6.56 9.51 -6.20
C TYR A 101 -5.62 9.45 -7.41
N MET A 102 -4.60 8.59 -7.35
CA MET A 102 -3.68 8.27 -8.45
C MET A 102 -3.51 6.76 -8.62
N ALA A 103 -3.31 6.33 -9.86
CA ALA A 103 -2.98 4.94 -10.21
C ALA A 103 -2.07 4.91 -11.43
N GLU A 104 -1.27 3.85 -11.56
CA GLU A 104 -0.52 3.54 -12.77
C GLU A 104 -1.12 2.31 -13.43
N LEU A 105 -1.32 2.38 -14.75
CA LEU A 105 -1.78 1.25 -15.55
C LEU A 105 -1.07 1.29 -16.91
N ASP A 106 -0.33 0.22 -17.21
CA ASP A 106 0.41 0.00 -18.45
C ASP A 106 1.30 1.19 -18.86
N GLY A 107 2.01 1.78 -17.89
CA GLY A 107 2.93 2.89 -18.06
C GLY A 107 2.29 4.27 -18.02
N THR A 108 0.96 4.36 -17.98
CA THR A 108 0.22 5.63 -17.92
C THR A 108 -0.24 5.91 -16.49
N PHE A 109 -0.01 7.14 -16.01
CA PHE A 109 -0.51 7.57 -14.72
C PHE A 109 -1.87 8.23 -14.86
N TYR A 110 -2.84 7.76 -14.11
CA TYR A 110 -4.20 8.30 -14.02
C TYR A 110 -4.37 9.03 -12.71
N TYR A 111 -5.12 10.13 -12.71
CA TYR A 111 -5.33 10.94 -11.53
C TYR A 111 -6.63 11.75 -11.59
N ALA A 112 -7.10 12.19 -10.42
CA ALA A 112 -8.17 13.18 -10.30
C ALA A 112 -7.64 14.56 -10.68
N GLY A 113 -7.80 14.94 -11.95
CA GLY A 113 -7.29 16.20 -12.47
C GLY A 113 -8.32 17.32 -12.45
N LYS A 114 -7.87 18.52 -12.09
CA LYS A 114 -8.71 19.72 -11.98
C LYS A 114 -8.44 20.69 -13.12
N ASP A 115 -9.49 21.08 -13.81
CA ASP A 115 -9.40 22.05 -14.90
C ASP A 115 -9.49 23.51 -14.42
N SER A 116 -9.32 24.45 -15.36
CA SER A 116 -9.37 25.90 -15.07
C SER A 116 -10.72 26.42 -14.58
N SER A 117 -11.80 25.67 -14.78
CA SER A 117 -13.14 25.98 -14.27
C SER A 117 -13.35 25.47 -12.84
N GLY A 118 -12.40 24.67 -12.33
CA GLY A 118 -12.46 24.01 -11.05
C GLY A 118 -13.08 22.62 -11.11
N ASP A 119 -13.33 22.11 -12.32
CA ASP A 119 -13.97 20.82 -12.53
C ASP A 119 -12.98 19.67 -12.38
N VAL A 120 -13.35 18.63 -11.64
CA VAL A 120 -12.47 17.49 -11.27
C VAL A 120 -12.96 16.20 -11.88
N GLU A 121 -12.17 15.67 -12.81
CA GLU A 121 -12.50 14.53 -13.66
C GLU A 121 -11.31 13.56 -13.77
N LEU A 122 -11.42 12.52 -14.60
CA LEU A 122 -10.33 11.56 -14.81
C LEU A 122 -9.35 12.08 -15.87
N TRP A 123 -8.09 12.24 -15.45
CA TRP A 123 -6.99 12.68 -16.30
C TRP A 123 -5.92 11.60 -16.38
N ALA A 124 -5.12 11.65 -17.45
CA ALA A 124 -3.98 10.79 -17.66
C ALA A 124 -2.72 11.61 -17.96
N THR A 125 -1.55 11.07 -17.65
CA THR A 125 -0.24 11.63 -17.99
C THR A 125 0.78 10.54 -18.31
N ASP A 126 1.59 10.78 -19.35
CA ASP A 126 2.82 10.03 -19.64
C ASP A 126 4.07 10.65 -18.98
N GLY A 127 3.87 11.58 -18.05
CA GLY A 127 4.92 12.36 -17.41
C GLY A 127 5.40 13.56 -18.23
N THR A 128 4.74 13.89 -19.35
CA THR A 128 5.00 15.10 -20.15
C THR A 128 3.76 15.98 -20.21
N GLY A 129 3.95 17.29 -20.40
CA GLY A 129 2.80 18.19 -20.55
C GLY A 129 1.96 17.92 -21.80
N ALA A 130 2.59 17.47 -22.89
CA ALA A 130 1.89 17.16 -24.14
C ALA A 130 1.04 15.88 -24.03
N GLY A 131 1.47 14.92 -23.22
CA GLY A 131 0.72 13.70 -22.92
C GLY A 131 -0.16 13.80 -21.68
N THR A 132 -0.40 15.00 -21.14
CA THR A 132 -1.29 15.20 -19.99
C THR A 132 -2.63 15.79 -20.42
N GLU A 133 -3.70 15.02 -20.28
CA GLU A 133 -5.05 15.44 -20.71
C GLU A 133 -6.17 14.75 -19.93
N ARG A 134 -7.38 15.32 -20.00
CA ARG A 134 -8.60 14.70 -19.49
C ARG A 134 -9.02 13.56 -20.41
N VAL A 135 -9.06 12.33 -19.89
CA VAL A 135 -9.42 11.13 -20.67
C VAL A 135 -10.88 10.75 -20.54
N ALA A 136 -11.54 11.14 -19.45
CA ALA A 136 -12.98 10.97 -19.29
C ALA A 136 -13.61 12.16 -18.54
N ASP A 137 -14.77 12.60 -19.05
CA ASP A 137 -15.71 13.49 -18.38
C ASP A 137 -16.83 12.60 -17.81
N ILE A 138 -16.59 12.06 -16.62
CA ILE A 138 -17.44 11.05 -15.97
C ILE A 138 -18.74 11.70 -15.51
N TYR A 139 -18.69 12.95 -15.02
CA TYR A 139 -19.88 13.68 -14.58
C TYR A 139 -20.09 14.99 -15.33
N ALA A 140 -20.70 14.92 -16.51
CA ALA A 140 -20.93 16.07 -17.40
C ALA A 140 -21.62 17.33 -16.81
N ASN A 141 -22.25 17.26 -15.62
CA ASN A 141 -22.91 18.40 -14.97
C ASN A 141 -22.26 18.83 -13.64
N GLY A 142 -21.07 18.34 -13.33
CA GLY A 142 -20.35 18.67 -12.11
C GLY A 142 -18.99 17.98 -12.12
N SER A 143 -18.44 17.72 -10.94
CA SER A 143 -17.14 17.05 -10.82
C SER A 143 -17.32 15.63 -10.32
N ALA A 144 -16.75 14.67 -11.05
CA ALA A 144 -16.78 13.26 -10.70
C ALA A 144 -15.93 12.94 -9.47
N GLN A 145 -14.90 13.73 -9.17
CA GLN A 145 -14.01 13.52 -8.01
C GLN A 145 -13.52 12.06 -7.86
N PRO A 146 -12.83 11.50 -8.89
CA PRO A 146 -12.39 10.10 -8.87
C PRO A 146 -11.40 9.82 -7.72
N HIS A 147 -11.55 8.70 -7.03
CA HIS A 147 -10.60 8.24 -5.99
C HIS A 147 -10.66 6.72 -5.80
N ASN A 148 -9.85 6.19 -4.87
CA ASN A 148 -9.61 4.74 -4.68
C ASN A 148 -9.35 4.04 -6.02
N MET A 149 -8.44 4.59 -6.82
CA MET A 149 -8.14 4.06 -8.14
C MET A 149 -7.35 2.74 -8.04
N VAL A 150 -7.90 1.66 -8.58
CA VAL A 150 -7.30 0.31 -8.56
C VAL A 150 -7.19 -0.24 -9.99
N PRO A 151 -5.97 -0.41 -10.55
CA PRO A 151 -5.76 -1.16 -11.78
C PRO A 151 -6.02 -2.65 -11.54
N ALA A 152 -6.88 -3.25 -12.35
CA ALA A 152 -7.12 -4.69 -12.34
C ALA A 152 -7.60 -5.16 -13.71
N ALA A 153 -7.21 -6.36 -14.12
CA ALA A 153 -7.64 -6.97 -15.39
C ALA A 153 -7.49 -6.05 -16.64
N GLY A 154 -6.45 -5.22 -16.67
CA GLY A 154 -6.17 -4.27 -17.77
C GLY A 154 -7.09 -3.04 -17.81
N LYS A 155 -7.85 -2.78 -16.75
CA LYS A 155 -8.77 -1.64 -16.63
C LYS A 155 -8.48 -0.89 -15.33
N LEU A 156 -9.04 0.32 -15.24
CA LEU A 156 -8.97 1.13 -14.03
C LEU A 156 -10.34 1.19 -13.34
N PHE A 157 -10.40 0.69 -12.10
CA PHE A 157 -11.58 0.76 -11.25
C PHE A 157 -11.47 1.93 -10.28
N MET A 158 -12.55 2.65 -10.03
CA MET A 158 -12.52 3.84 -9.18
C MET A 158 -13.89 4.17 -8.60
N ASN A 159 -13.89 4.90 -7.49
CA ASN A 159 -15.08 5.57 -6.97
C ASN A 159 -15.23 6.94 -7.61
N ALA A 160 -16.38 7.23 -8.20
CA ALA A 160 -16.65 8.54 -8.78
C ALA A 160 -18.11 8.96 -8.58
N VAL A 161 -18.34 10.26 -8.43
CA VAL A 161 -19.67 10.87 -8.47
C VAL A 161 -20.20 10.76 -9.90
N VAL A 162 -21.39 10.21 -10.03
CA VAL A 162 -22.15 10.09 -11.27
C VAL A 162 -23.55 10.69 -11.04
N ASP A 163 -24.01 11.45 -12.05
CA ASP A 163 -25.30 12.13 -12.13
C ASP A 163 -26.19 12.19 -10.85
N GLN A 164 -27.39 11.60 -10.86
CA GLN A 164 -28.37 11.68 -9.78
C GLN A 164 -28.20 10.58 -8.72
N PHE A 165 -27.28 9.62 -8.94
CA PHE A 165 -27.06 8.47 -8.08
C PHE A 165 -25.98 8.69 -7.02
N GLY A 166 -25.22 9.79 -7.13
CA GLY A 166 -24.16 10.09 -6.17
C GLY A 166 -22.90 9.30 -6.52
N ARG A 167 -22.19 8.76 -5.53
CA ARG A 167 -20.91 8.07 -5.74
C ARG A 167 -21.11 6.59 -6.04
N GLU A 168 -20.51 6.12 -7.12
CA GLU A 168 -20.63 4.75 -7.64
C GLU A 168 -19.27 4.17 -8.05
N LEU A 169 -19.24 2.85 -8.30
CA LEU A 169 -18.09 2.18 -8.92
C LEU A 169 -18.10 2.43 -10.43
N VAL A 170 -17.03 3.05 -10.92
CA VAL A 170 -16.81 3.34 -12.34
C VAL A 170 -15.57 2.59 -12.83
N VAL A 171 -15.65 2.08 -14.05
CA VAL A 171 -14.55 1.42 -14.75
C VAL A 171 -14.16 2.26 -15.94
N PHE A 172 -12.88 2.53 -16.10
CA PHE A 172 -12.30 3.09 -17.32
C PHE A 172 -11.50 2.00 -18.05
N ASP A 173 -11.81 1.82 -19.32
CA ASP A 173 -11.06 0.94 -20.22
C ASP A 173 -10.15 1.80 -21.11
N PRO A 174 -8.82 1.77 -20.93
CA PRO A 174 -7.89 2.59 -21.71
C PRO A 174 -7.78 2.15 -23.18
N VAL A 175 -8.20 0.93 -23.52
CA VAL A 175 -8.16 0.42 -24.90
C VAL A 175 -9.29 1.01 -25.73
N SER A 176 -10.51 1.10 -25.16
CA SER A 176 -11.65 1.73 -25.82
C SER A 176 -11.77 3.22 -25.53
N ASN A 177 -11.10 3.72 -24.50
CA ASN A 177 -11.25 5.06 -23.94
C ASN A 177 -12.71 5.38 -23.56
N ASP A 178 -13.36 4.41 -22.91
CA ASP A 178 -14.76 4.50 -22.47
C ASP A 178 -14.87 4.24 -20.97
N THR A 179 -15.93 4.78 -20.36
CA THR A 179 -16.28 4.52 -18.97
C THR A 179 -17.57 3.70 -18.86
N VAL A 180 -17.63 2.83 -17.85
CA VAL A 180 -18.81 2.05 -17.49
C VAL A 180 -19.11 2.26 -16.01
N VAL A 181 -20.33 2.69 -15.70
CA VAL A 181 -20.85 2.72 -14.33
C VAL A 181 -21.42 1.34 -14.01
N LEU A 182 -20.84 0.64 -13.03
CA LEU A 182 -21.18 -0.77 -12.75
C LEU A 182 -22.37 -0.94 -11.82
N SER A 183 -22.63 0.04 -10.96
CA SER A 183 -23.76 0.02 -10.04
C SER A 183 -24.45 1.38 -10.06
N THR A 184 -25.79 1.34 -10.01
CA THR A 184 -26.64 2.50 -9.71
C THR A 184 -27.42 2.28 -8.41
N ASN A 185 -27.08 1.22 -7.69
CA ASN A 185 -27.81 0.76 -6.51
C ASN A 185 -27.00 0.95 -5.22
N ILE A 186 -25.67 1.17 -5.32
CA ILE A 186 -24.83 1.47 -4.15
C ILE A 186 -25.13 2.91 -3.67
N ASN A 187 -25.57 3.81 -4.57
CA ASN A 187 -26.11 5.15 -4.30
C ASN A 187 -25.36 5.90 -3.18
N GLY A 188 -24.02 5.90 -3.24
CA GLY A 188 -23.21 6.54 -2.23
C GLY A 188 -23.51 8.03 -2.16
N SER A 189 -23.45 8.63 -0.96
CA SER A 189 -23.55 10.09 -0.85
C SER A 189 -22.48 10.77 -1.74
N PRO A 190 -22.79 11.86 -2.46
CA PRO A 190 -21.76 12.64 -3.18
C PRO A 190 -20.62 13.11 -2.27
N THR A 191 -20.89 13.21 -0.97
CA THR A 191 -19.90 13.59 0.06
C THR A 191 -19.30 12.39 0.80
N SER A 192 -19.72 11.16 0.51
CA SER A 192 -19.07 9.95 1.03
C SER A 192 -17.72 9.80 0.33
N ASN A 193 -16.69 9.44 1.10
CA ASN A 193 -15.35 9.12 0.62
C ASN A 193 -15.09 7.61 0.58
N THR A 194 -16.12 6.79 0.82
CA THR A 194 -15.89 5.38 1.13
C THR A 194 -16.79 4.41 0.37
N ALA A 195 -18.00 4.79 -0.06
CA ALA A 195 -18.88 3.87 -0.81
C ALA A 195 -18.78 4.02 -2.34
N PRO A 196 -18.62 2.93 -3.13
CA PRO A 196 -18.23 1.56 -2.72
C PRO A 196 -16.81 1.42 -2.16
N GLU A 197 -16.64 0.48 -1.24
CA GLU A 197 -15.46 0.36 -0.37
C GLU A 197 -14.66 -0.93 -0.68
N SER A 198 -13.44 -1.04 -0.14
CA SER A 198 -12.65 -2.29 -0.17
C SER A 198 -12.44 -2.88 -1.57
N LEU A 199 -12.08 -2.04 -2.55
CA LEU A 199 -11.78 -2.48 -3.91
C LEU A 199 -10.58 -3.43 -3.92
N THR A 200 -10.87 -4.73 -3.88
CA THR A 200 -9.89 -5.79 -3.66
C THR A 200 -9.70 -6.55 -4.96
N PRO A 201 -8.63 -6.27 -5.73
CA PRO A 201 -8.40 -6.94 -7.00
C PRO A 201 -8.16 -8.43 -6.77
N VAL A 202 -8.53 -9.23 -7.78
CA VAL A 202 -8.23 -10.66 -7.88
C VAL A 202 -8.00 -10.99 -9.35
N ASP A 203 -7.51 -12.19 -9.64
CA ASP A 203 -7.44 -12.66 -11.03
C ASP A 203 -8.81 -12.56 -11.72
N GLY A 204 -8.87 -11.76 -12.79
CA GLY A 204 -10.06 -11.58 -13.61
C GLY A 204 -11.03 -10.48 -13.19
N GLY A 205 -10.79 -9.77 -12.07
CA GLY A 205 -11.72 -8.73 -11.62
C GLY A 205 -11.38 -8.12 -10.27
N LEU A 206 -12.41 -7.69 -9.53
CA LEU A 206 -12.29 -7.31 -8.12
C LEU A 206 -13.52 -7.71 -7.31
N PHE A 207 -13.31 -7.84 -6.00
CA PHE A 207 -14.35 -7.77 -5.00
C PHE A 207 -14.49 -6.36 -4.45
N PHE A 208 -15.72 -5.94 -4.11
CA PHE A 208 -15.96 -4.68 -3.42
C PHE A 208 -17.12 -4.79 -2.44
N PHE A 209 -17.12 -3.91 -1.46
CA PHE A 209 -18.12 -3.85 -0.40
C PHE A 209 -19.06 -2.66 -0.60
N ASP A 210 -20.36 -2.94 -0.52
CA ASP A 210 -21.40 -1.92 -0.40
C ASP A 210 -21.72 -1.74 1.10
N GLN A 211 -21.17 -0.68 1.70
CA GLN A 211 -21.32 -0.40 3.13
C GLN A 211 -22.77 -0.11 3.55
N ASP A 212 -23.56 0.54 2.69
CA ASP A 212 -24.94 0.90 2.99
C ASP A 212 -25.85 -0.34 2.97
N ALA A 213 -25.59 -1.28 2.05
CA ALA A 213 -26.33 -2.54 1.96
C ALA A 213 -25.77 -3.67 2.84
N GLY A 214 -24.48 -3.60 3.20
CA GLY A 214 -23.75 -4.70 3.84
C GLY A 214 -23.53 -5.89 2.92
N ASP A 215 -23.38 -5.62 1.62
CA ASP A 215 -23.33 -6.60 0.53
C ASP A 215 -21.93 -6.66 -0.09
N VAL A 216 -21.47 -7.87 -0.43
CA VAL A 216 -20.22 -8.11 -1.16
C VAL A 216 -20.55 -8.40 -2.62
N TYR A 217 -19.82 -7.75 -3.51
CA TYR A 217 -19.95 -7.91 -4.95
C TYR A 217 -18.64 -8.39 -5.56
N PHE A 218 -18.76 -9.04 -6.72
CA PHE A 218 -17.66 -9.29 -7.63
C PHE A 218 -17.96 -8.62 -8.97
N THR A 219 -16.92 -8.17 -9.67
CA THR A 219 -17.02 -7.65 -11.03
C THR A 219 -15.80 -7.98 -11.88
N ASP A 220 -16.03 -8.34 -13.14
CA ASP A 220 -15.00 -8.42 -14.20
C ASP A 220 -14.76 -7.08 -14.94
N GLY A 221 -15.34 -6.01 -14.40
CA GLY A 221 -15.34 -4.68 -15.01
C GLY A 221 -16.38 -4.50 -16.11
N THR A 222 -17.39 -5.36 -16.19
CA THR A 222 -18.56 -5.17 -17.05
C THR A 222 -19.85 -5.22 -16.23
N ALA A 223 -20.89 -4.50 -16.67
CA ALA A 223 -22.19 -4.55 -16.00
C ALA A 223 -22.80 -5.97 -15.98
N ALA A 224 -22.50 -6.81 -16.97
CA ALA A 224 -23.00 -8.19 -17.04
C ALA A 224 -22.25 -9.15 -16.11
N GLY A 225 -20.96 -8.93 -15.89
CA GLY A 225 -20.12 -9.69 -14.95
C GLY A 225 -20.09 -9.08 -13.55
N THR A 226 -20.90 -8.06 -13.27
CA THR A 226 -21.06 -7.49 -11.93
C THR A 226 -22.26 -8.13 -11.24
N ALA A 227 -22.02 -8.80 -10.11
CA ALA A 227 -23.05 -9.47 -9.36
C ALA A 227 -22.82 -9.34 -7.86
N LYS A 228 -23.92 -9.30 -7.11
CA LYS A 228 -23.87 -9.52 -5.67
C LYS A 228 -23.52 -10.98 -5.39
N ILE A 229 -22.47 -11.20 -4.63
CA ILE A 229 -21.92 -12.52 -4.33
C ILE A 229 -22.22 -12.94 -2.89
N ALA A 230 -22.30 -12.01 -1.94
CA ALA A 230 -22.67 -12.31 -0.56
C ALA A 230 -23.45 -11.17 0.10
N THR A 231 -24.27 -11.53 1.08
CA THR A 231 -24.96 -10.60 1.98
C THR A 231 -24.74 -11.07 3.42
N ASN A 232 -24.44 -10.13 4.32
CA ASN A 232 -24.22 -10.43 5.72
C ASN A 232 -25.34 -11.30 6.35
N ASN A 233 -24.97 -12.45 6.94
CA ASN A 233 -25.87 -13.41 7.59
C ASN A 233 -26.96 -14.05 6.72
N ASP A 234 -26.92 -13.87 5.39
CA ASP A 234 -27.87 -14.50 4.49
C ASP A 234 -27.63 -16.02 4.39
N THR A 235 -28.69 -16.76 4.03
CA THR A 235 -28.64 -18.22 3.91
C THR A 235 -27.96 -18.63 2.62
N ILE A 236 -27.02 -19.58 2.70
CA ILE A 236 -26.23 -20.04 1.55
C ILE A 236 -26.72 -21.41 1.07
N THR A 237 -26.60 -21.67 -0.24
CA THR A 237 -26.95 -22.95 -0.88
C THR A 237 -25.76 -23.72 -1.50
N GLY A 238 -24.53 -23.24 -1.33
CA GLY A 238 -23.25 -23.84 -1.76
C GLY A 238 -22.10 -23.57 -0.77
N GLY A 239 -21.00 -24.32 -0.86
CA GLY A 239 -19.88 -24.24 0.10
C GLY A 239 -20.06 -25.09 1.38
N SER A 240 -19.19 -24.87 2.37
CA SER A 240 -19.17 -25.62 3.64
C SER A 240 -20.17 -25.08 4.68
N LEU A 241 -20.69 -23.86 4.47
CA LEU A 241 -21.53 -23.14 5.44
C LEU A 241 -23.00 -23.07 5.01
N THR A 242 -23.88 -22.90 6.00
CA THR A 242 -25.33 -22.72 5.77
C THR A 242 -25.76 -21.24 5.75
N LYS A 243 -24.87 -20.34 6.17
CA LYS A 243 -25.06 -18.88 6.21
C LYS A 243 -23.74 -18.15 5.98
N TYR A 244 -23.80 -16.93 5.45
CA TYR A 244 -22.62 -16.07 5.41
C TYR A 244 -22.28 -15.61 6.83
N PRO A 245 -21.00 -15.54 7.19
CA PRO A 245 -20.58 -14.95 8.44
C PRO A 245 -21.04 -13.49 8.50
N GLN A 246 -21.18 -12.97 9.72
CA GLN A 246 -21.15 -11.54 9.92
C GLN A 246 -19.74 -11.06 9.59
N LEU A 247 -19.62 -10.29 8.52
CA LEU A 247 -18.40 -9.59 8.15
C LEU A 247 -18.01 -8.65 9.29
N ILE A 248 -16.73 -8.69 9.67
CA ILE A 248 -16.16 -7.76 10.64
C ILE A 248 -15.23 -6.85 9.85
N GLY A 249 -15.68 -5.63 9.57
CA GLY A 249 -14.86 -4.60 8.95
C GLY A 249 -14.59 -4.80 7.45
N ASP A 250 -14.54 -3.69 6.74
CA ASP A 250 -14.13 -3.49 5.35
C ASP A 250 -12.60 -3.45 5.18
N ASP A 251 -11.85 -3.43 6.28
CA ASP A 251 -10.41 -3.12 6.30
C ASP A 251 -9.47 -4.34 6.14
N ASP A 252 -9.97 -5.58 6.26
CA ASP A 252 -9.14 -6.80 6.34
C ASP A 252 -9.26 -7.73 5.11
N TRP A 253 -9.58 -7.16 3.95
CA TRP A 253 -9.81 -7.93 2.72
C TRP A 253 -8.53 -8.13 1.94
N LEU A 254 -8.27 -9.37 1.53
CA LEU A 254 -7.11 -9.73 0.71
C LEU A 254 -7.54 -10.56 -0.50
N GLY A 255 -7.12 -10.15 -1.69
CA GLY A 255 -7.21 -10.99 -2.88
C GLY A 255 -6.13 -12.07 -2.86
N TYR A 256 -6.51 -13.34 -2.98
CA TYR A 256 -5.56 -14.46 -2.99
C TYR A 256 -6.09 -15.61 -3.84
N ASN A 257 -5.31 -16.04 -4.85
CA ASN A 257 -5.66 -17.14 -5.77
C ASN A 257 -7.06 -17.03 -6.40
N GLY A 258 -7.47 -15.82 -6.80
CA GLY A 258 -8.78 -15.57 -7.40
C GLY A 258 -9.95 -15.52 -6.41
N LYS A 259 -9.67 -15.63 -5.10
CA LYS A 259 -10.67 -15.57 -4.03
C LYS A 259 -10.45 -14.32 -3.17
N LEU A 260 -11.50 -13.93 -2.46
CA LEU A 260 -11.43 -12.98 -1.37
C LEU A 260 -11.17 -13.73 -0.05
N LEU A 261 -10.10 -13.36 0.63
CA LEU A 261 -9.84 -13.75 2.02
C LEU A 261 -10.29 -12.61 2.92
N PHE A 262 -11.02 -12.96 3.97
CA PHE A 262 -11.52 -11.99 4.94
C PHE A 262 -11.79 -12.64 6.29
N THR A 263 -11.90 -11.81 7.32
CA THR A 263 -12.19 -12.22 8.69
C THR A 263 -13.68 -11.99 9.01
N GLY A 264 -14.28 -12.89 9.79
CA GLY A 264 -15.69 -12.75 10.16
C GLY A 264 -16.13 -13.62 11.33
N ARG A 265 -17.28 -13.32 11.90
CA ARG A 265 -17.94 -14.17 12.92
C ARG A 265 -18.98 -15.05 12.24
N PHE A 266 -19.13 -16.30 12.67
CA PHE A 266 -20.16 -17.17 12.06
C PHE A 266 -21.59 -16.61 12.21
N ASN A 267 -21.86 -15.82 13.26
CA ASN A 267 -23.07 -15.00 13.38
C ASN A 267 -22.89 -13.89 14.43
N ALA A 268 -23.88 -13.01 14.57
CA ALA A 268 -23.86 -11.86 15.49
C ALA A 268 -23.70 -12.19 16.99
N THR A 269 -23.94 -13.43 17.39
CA THR A 269 -23.74 -13.90 18.78
C THR A 269 -22.48 -14.71 18.96
N ASP A 270 -21.77 -15.00 17.87
CA ASP A 270 -20.49 -15.68 17.92
C ASP A 270 -19.44 -14.70 18.43
N ALA A 271 -18.71 -15.12 19.45
CA ALA A 271 -17.60 -14.36 20.00
C ALA A 271 -16.29 -14.61 19.25
N GLU A 272 -16.26 -15.62 18.36
CA GLU A 272 -15.08 -16.04 17.64
C GLU A 272 -15.10 -15.48 16.21
N THR A 273 -14.03 -14.78 15.86
CA THR A 273 -13.71 -14.41 14.49
C THR A 273 -12.89 -15.55 13.86
N ARG A 274 -13.14 -15.83 12.57
CA ARG A 274 -12.51 -16.89 11.77
C ARG A 274 -12.14 -16.35 10.39
N LEU A 275 -11.27 -17.08 9.68
CA LEU A 275 -10.79 -16.75 8.34
C LEU A 275 -11.64 -17.50 7.34
N TYR A 276 -12.09 -16.80 6.30
CA TYR A 276 -12.90 -17.38 5.24
C TYR A 276 -12.30 -17.07 3.88
N GLU A 277 -12.52 -17.99 2.94
CA GLU A 277 -12.36 -17.72 1.52
C GLU A 277 -13.74 -17.59 0.87
N LEU A 278 -13.90 -16.59 0.01
CA LEU A 278 -15.08 -16.39 -0.83
C LEU A 278 -14.63 -16.35 -2.30
N ASP A 279 -15.20 -17.24 -3.12
CA ASP A 279 -14.96 -17.21 -4.56
C ASP A 279 -15.97 -16.33 -5.31
N GLN A 280 -15.70 -16.11 -6.60
CA GLN A 280 -16.54 -15.31 -7.50
C GLN A 280 -17.95 -15.89 -7.74
N ASP A 281 -18.18 -17.16 -7.41
CA ASP A 281 -19.48 -17.83 -7.54
C ASP A 281 -20.29 -17.77 -6.24
N GLY A 282 -19.73 -17.20 -5.17
CA GLY A 282 -20.35 -17.07 -3.86
C GLY A 282 -20.19 -18.29 -2.97
N ASN A 283 -19.36 -19.25 -3.35
CA ASN A 283 -18.99 -20.33 -2.44
C ASN A 283 -18.07 -19.78 -1.36
N ILE A 284 -18.41 -20.10 -0.12
CA ILE A 284 -17.63 -19.71 1.04
C ILE A 284 -17.15 -20.95 1.78
N GLU A 285 -15.89 -20.89 2.21
CA GLU A 285 -15.25 -21.91 3.02
C GLU A 285 -14.60 -21.27 4.24
N GLU A 286 -14.86 -21.82 5.42
CA GLU A 286 -14.07 -21.52 6.61
C GLU A 286 -12.74 -22.24 6.48
N VAL A 287 -11.63 -21.51 6.65
CA VAL A 287 -10.29 -22.08 6.52
C VAL A 287 -9.96 -22.91 7.76
N ALA A 288 -9.61 -24.18 7.54
CA ALA A 288 -9.28 -25.11 8.63
C ALA A 288 -7.85 -24.90 9.16
N PHE A 289 -7.70 -24.96 10.49
CA PHE A 289 -6.41 -24.93 11.19
C PHE A 289 -5.93 -26.36 11.49
N ASP A 290 -4.69 -26.69 11.14
CA ASP A 290 -4.12 -28.04 11.38
C ASP A 290 -3.59 -28.22 12.82
N ASP A 291 -3.94 -27.33 13.75
CA ASP A 291 -3.33 -27.25 15.08
C ASP A 291 -4.03 -28.09 16.17
N GLY A 292 -4.97 -28.96 15.78
CA GLY A 292 -5.64 -29.89 16.68
C GLY A 292 -7.00 -29.46 17.23
N GLY A 293 -7.64 -28.45 16.61
CA GLY A 293 -9.07 -28.17 16.81
C GLY A 293 -9.41 -27.26 17.99
N SER A 294 -8.47 -26.45 18.47
CA SER A 294 -8.81 -25.30 19.31
C SER A 294 -9.31 -24.18 18.41
N THR A 295 -10.44 -23.56 18.76
CA THR A 295 -10.95 -22.38 18.06
C THR A 295 -9.94 -21.25 18.20
N VAL A 296 -9.13 -21.04 17.17
CA VAL A 296 -8.24 -19.88 17.10
C VAL A 296 -9.13 -18.65 17.07
N ARG A 297 -8.99 -17.80 18.08
CA ARG A 297 -9.66 -16.49 18.08
C ARG A 297 -8.86 -15.61 17.15
N LEU A 298 -9.39 -15.39 15.96
CA LEU A 298 -8.88 -14.35 15.09
C LEU A 298 -9.36 -12.99 15.60
N ASP A 299 -8.93 -12.56 16.80
CA ASP A 299 -8.81 -11.11 17.02
C ASP A 299 -7.63 -10.65 16.15
N ILE A 300 -7.81 -10.74 14.81
CA ILE A 300 -6.91 -10.20 13.80
C ILE A 300 -7.09 -8.71 13.93
N THR A 301 -6.18 -8.12 14.64
CA THR A 301 -6.06 -6.68 14.75
C THR A 301 -5.19 -6.20 13.60
N GLU A 302 -5.71 -6.23 12.36
CA GLU A 302 -5.12 -5.43 11.25
C GLU A 302 -3.91 -6.03 10.48
N ASN A 303 -3.68 -7.36 10.51
CA ASN A 303 -2.43 -7.99 10.03
C ASN A 303 -2.57 -9.16 9.07
N VAL A 304 -3.06 -8.95 7.85
CA VAL A 304 -3.02 -10.01 6.82
C VAL A 304 -2.14 -9.52 5.67
N VAL A 305 -1.01 -10.20 5.45
CA VAL A 305 -0.11 -9.92 4.33
C VAL A 305 0.09 -11.17 3.50
N ALA A 306 0.24 -11.01 2.19
CA ALA A 306 0.76 -12.10 1.38
C ALA A 306 2.21 -11.84 0.97
N SER A 307 3.00 -12.90 0.97
CA SER A 307 4.40 -12.89 0.60
C SER A 307 4.76 -14.26 0.04
N ASN A 308 5.49 -14.28 -1.08
CA ASN A 308 5.96 -15.50 -1.74
C ASN A 308 4.87 -16.56 -1.99
N GLY A 309 3.68 -16.11 -2.39
CA GLY A 309 2.55 -16.99 -2.75
C GLY A 309 1.83 -17.63 -1.56
N LYS A 310 2.05 -17.14 -0.34
CA LYS A 310 1.35 -17.54 0.88
C LYS A 310 0.82 -16.33 1.64
N VAL A 311 -0.10 -16.55 2.57
CA VAL A 311 -0.67 -15.50 3.42
C VAL A 311 -0.15 -15.68 4.85
N TYR A 312 0.17 -14.58 5.51
CA TYR A 312 0.66 -14.53 6.88
C TYR A 312 -0.20 -13.59 7.71
N PHE A 313 -0.50 -14.01 8.93
CA PHE A 313 -1.30 -13.20 9.83
C PHE A 313 -1.01 -13.46 11.30
N VAL A 314 -1.34 -12.48 12.14
CA VAL A 314 -1.24 -12.59 13.60
C VAL A 314 -2.62 -12.90 14.17
N ALA A 315 -2.71 -13.87 15.08
CA ALA A 315 -3.97 -14.17 15.76
C ALA A 315 -3.80 -14.78 17.16
N ASP A 316 -4.85 -14.72 17.98
CA ASP A 316 -4.90 -15.27 19.35
C ASP A 316 -5.29 -16.77 19.34
N LYS A 317 -4.47 -17.61 19.96
CA LYS A 317 -4.73 -19.07 20.06
C LYS A 317 -5.67 -19.47 21.24
N GLY A 318 -6.24 -18.51 21.96
CA GLY A 318 -7.49 -18.71 22.69
C GLY A 318 -7.39 -19.36 24.08
N THR A 319 -6.26 -19.25 24.79
CA THR A 319 -6.21 -19.65 26.23
C THR A 319 -6.21 -18.48 27.22
N SER A 320 -5.89 -17.27 26.77
CA SER A 320 -5.96 -16.00 27.51
C SER A 320 -5.92 -14.82 26.51
N THR A 321 -6.34 -13.61 26.91
CA THR A 321 -6.46 -12.43 26.02
C THR A 321 -5.12 -11.80 25.59
N SER A 322 -4.09 -12.61 25.32
CA SER A 322 -2.74 -12.15 24.97
C SER A 322 -1.84 -13.23 24.34
N ASP A 323 -2.39 -14.36 23.91
CA ASP A 323 -1.59 -15.45 23.30
C ASP A 323 -1.52 -15.28 21.78
N LEU A 324 -0.95 -14.15 21.32
CA LEU A 324 -0.75 -13.86 19.89
C LEU A 324 0.31 -14.80 19.29
N ASN A 325 0.01 -15.33 18.10
CA ASN A 325 0.88 -16.19 17.31
C ASN A 325 0.85 -15.75 15.85
N ILE A 326 1.92 -16.08 15.12
CA ILE A 326 1.99 -15.85 13.68
C ILE A 326 1.63 -17.14 12.95
N PHE A 327 0.75 -17.03 11.98
CA PHE A 327 0.23 -18.12 11.18
C PHE A 327 0.61 -17.94 9.71
N GLU A 328 0.81 -19.05 9.02
CA GLU A 328 0.95 -19.15 7.57
C GLU A 328 -0.26 -19.89 7.01
N TYR A 329 -0.81 -19.38 5.91
CA TYR A 329 -1.80 -20.04 5.08
C TYR A 329 -1.25 -20.25 3.66
N ASP A 330 -1.18 -21.51 3.24
CA ASP A 330 -0.61 -21.92 1.96
C ASP A 330 -1.65 -22.08 0.82
N GLY A 331 -2.90 -21.69 1.07
CA GLY A 331 -4.03 -21.96 0.15
C GLY A 331 -4.76 -23.28 0.42
N SER A 332 -4.34 -24.05 1.43
CA SER A 332 -5.00 -25.29 1.84
C SER A 332 -5.11 -25.45 3.35
N THR A 333 -4.04 -25.14 4.09
CA THR A 333 -3.96 -25.34 5.53
C THR A 333 -3.35 -24.14 6.21
N VAL A 334 -3.81 -23.87 7.43
CA VAL A 334 -3.17 -22.89 8.31
C VAL A 334 -2.22 -23.59 9.26
N THR A 335 -0.95 -23.15 9.24
CA THR A 335 0.12 -23.60 10.12
C THR A 335 0.48 -22.51 11.11
N ASN A 336 0.51 -22.82 12.41
CA ASN A 336 1.07 -21.90 13.41
C ASN A 336 2.61 -21.97 13.36
N LEU A 337 3.25 -20.83 13.09
CA LEU A 337 4.70 -20.72 12.98
C LEU A 337 5.38 -20.49 14.34
N THR A 338 4.69 -19.87 15.29
CA THR A 338 5.27 -19.48 16.60
C THR A 338 4.72 -20.33 17.74
N ALA A 339 5.56 -20.65 18.73
CA ALA A 339 5.07 -21.22 19.97
C ALA A 339 4.42 -20.13 20.84
N SER A 340 3.39 -20.50 21.62
CA SER A 340 2.84 -19.64 22.68
C SER A 340 3.97 -19.30 23.66
N GLU A 341 4.48 -18.08 23.56
CA GLU A 341 5.34 -17.49 24.57
C GLU A 341 4.52 -16.42 25.28
N ALA A 342 4.07 -16.75 26.49
CA ALA A 342 3.47 -15.78 27.39
C ALA A 342 4.43 -14.58 27.51
N ASN A 343 3.99 -13.41 27.04
CA ASN A 343 4.69 -12.10 27.05
C ASN A 343 5.44 -11.65 25.78
N LYS A 344 5.02 -12.02 24.56
CA LYS A 344 5.44 -11.27 23.35
C LYS A 344 4.37 -10.24 22.97
N PRO A 345 4.61 -8.92 23.13
CA PRO A 345 3.81 -7.90 22.47
C PRO A 345 4.27 -7.84 21.01
N TYR A 346 3.74 -8.77 20.23
CA TYR A 346 3.71 -8.63 18.78
C TYR A 346 2.94 -7.34 18.49
N TYR A 347 3.62 -6.35 17.91
CA TYR A 347 2.92 -5.17 17.39
C TYR A 347 2.12 -5.56 16.16
N GLU A 348 1.03 -4.83 15.95
CA GLU A 348 0.00 -5.16 14.99
C GLU A 348 0.36 -4.77 13.55
N ASP A 349 1.62 -4.91 13.10
CA ASP A 349 1.99 -4.62 11.70
C ASP A 349 2.96 -5.68 11.14
N LEU A 350 2.41 -6.65 10.42
CA LEU A 350 3.17 -7.52 9.50
C LEU A 350 3.40 -6.78 8.19
N VAL A 351 4.60 -6.92 7.64
CA VAL A 351 4.95 -6.36 6.34
C VAL A 351 5.49 -7.46 5.44
N GLY A 352 4.78 -7.73 4.34
CA GLY A 352 5.21 -8.67 3.31
C GLY A 352 6.24 -8.05 2.38
N THR A 353 7.36 -8.74 2.19
CA THR A 353 8.47 -8.32 1.30
C THR A 353 8.98 -9.53 0.50
N SER A 354 9.85 -9.30 -0.48
CA SER A 354 10.58 -10.36 -1.20
C SER A 354 11.59 -11.08 -0.30
N LEU A 355 12.04 -10.45 0.79
CA LEU A 355 12.86 -11.07 1.83
C LEU A 355 12.05 -11.97 2.79
N GLY A 356 10.73 -11.95 2.66
CA GLY A 356 9.77 -12.63 3.51
C GLY A 356 8.91 -11.67 4.31
N VAL A 357 8.43 -12.09 5.47
CA VAL A 357 7.56 -11.24 6.31
C VAL A 357 8.37 -10.64 7.44
N LEU A 358 8.30 -9.32 7.58
CA LEU A 358 8.92 -8.58 8.67
C LEU A 358 7.87 -8.13 9.68
N MET A 359 8.30 -8.01 10.93
CA MET A 359 7.47 -7.57 12.03
C MET A 359 8.31 -6.87 13.09
N TYR A 360 7.85 -5.73 13.58
CA TYR A 360 8.47 -5.07 14.73
C TYR A 360 8.07 -5.78 16.03
N VAL A 361 9.06 -6.07 16.88
CA VAL A 361 8.85 -6.76 18.16
C VAL A 361 9.54 -6.02 19.28
N GLU A 362 8.73 -5.58 20.24
CA GLU A 362 9.19 -5.16 21.56
C GLU A 362 9.07 -6.33 22.53
N GLN A 363 10.00 -6.50 23.46
CA GLN A 363 9.82 -7.50 24.51
C GLN A 363 10.49 -7.02 25.78
N ALA A 364 9.78 -7.13 26.91
CA ALA A 364 10.30 -6.69 28.20
C ALA A 364 11.65 -7.38 28.50
N GLY A 365 12.70 -6.58 28.63
CA GLY A 365 14.06 -7.05 28.92
C GLY A 365 14.91 -7.42 27.69
N LEU A 366 14.42 -7.20 26.46
CA LEU A 366 15.20 -7.28 25.23
C LEU A 366 15.24 -5.91 24.53
N THR A 367 16.32 -5.66 23.79
CA THR A 367 16.35 -4.58 22.79
C THR A 367 15.30 -4.88 21.72
N PRO A 368 14.49 -3.89 21.28
CA PRO A 368 13.58 -4.05 20.16
C PRO A 368 14.28 -4.61 18.93
N TYR A 369 13.54 -5.35 18.10
CA TYR A 369 14.11 -5.99 16.92
C TYR A 369 13.05 -6.19 15.84
N LEU A 370 13.53 -6.41 14.61
CA LEU A 370 12.68 -6.92 13.54
C LEU A 370 12.72 -8.45 13.56
N LEU A 371 11.57 -9.07 13.72
CA LEU A 371 11.39 -10.49 13.47
C LEU A 371 11.24 -10.69 11.97
N ARG A 372 11.98 -11.65 11.41
CA ARG A 372 11.85 -12.05 10.01
C ARG A 372 11.33 -13.48 9.92
N ILE A 373 10.33 -13.67 9.06
CA ILE A 373 9.88 -14.97 8.58
C ILE A 373 10.43 -15.11 7.18
N ASP A 374 11.52 -15.86 7.03
CA ASP A 374 12.06 -16.21 5.74
C ASP A 374 11.19 -17.30 5.11
N ASN A 375 10.47 -16.94 4.06
CA ASN A 375 9.62 -17.84 3.28
C ASN A 375 10.13 -17.99 1.83
N THR A 376 11.34 -17.53 1.54
CA THR A 376 11.93 -17.56 0.18
C THR A 376 12.35 -18.96 -0.26
N SER A 377 12.51 -19.88 0.71
CA SER A 377 12.89 -21.28 0.48
C SER A 377 11.69 -22.23 0.27
N GLY A 378 10.46 -21.70 0.32
CA GLY A 378 9.21 -22.49 0.28
C GLY A 378 8.76 -23.04 1.63
N SER A 379 9.60 -22.94 2.67
CA SER A 379 9.26 -23.18 4.07
C SER A 379 9.49 -21.92 4.88
N ALA A 380 8.54 -21.54 5.74
CA ALA A 380 8.73 -20.45 6.68
C ALA A 380 9.76 -20.85 7.75
N GLU A 381 10.88 -20.14 7.78
CA GLU A 381 11.86 -20.16 8.86
C GLU A 381 11.76 -18.84 9.64
N ILE A 382 11.72 -18.93 10.97
CA ILE A 382 11.73 -17.74 11.82
C ILE A 382 13.16 -17.44 12.22
N ASP A 383 13.64 -16.23 11.90
CA ASP A 383 14.92 -15.70 12.37
C ASP A 383 14.68 -14.62 13.45
N PRO A 384 14.77 -14.99 14.74
CA PRO A 384 14.57 -14.06 15.84
C PRO A 384 15.88 -13.30 16.16
N ALA A 385 16.33 -12.41 15.27
CA ALA A 385 17.21 -11.26 15.61
C ALA A 385 17.72 -10.53 14.36
N VAL A 386 16.85 -9.96 13.52
CA VAL A 386 17.29 -8.83 12.68
C VAL A 386 17.43 -7.61 13.61
N ARG A 387 18.59 -7.57 14.28
CA ARG A 387 19.01 -6.49 15.18
C ARG A 387 20.02 -5.65 14.45
N SER A 388 20.01 -4.34 14.62
CA SER A 388 21.16 -3.56 14.22
C SER A 388 22.40 -4.05 14.98
N THR A 389 23.37 -4.58 14.27
CA THR A 389 24.66 -5.01 14.84
C THR A 389 25.79 -4.01 14.59
N GLY A 390 25.46 -2.86 13.98
CA GLY A 390 26.36 -1.72 13.79
C GLY A 390 26.55 -0.89 15.07
N ASP A 391 27.17 0.29 14.91
CA ASP A 391 27.45 1.23 16.01
C ASP A 391 26.17 1.82 16.66
N TYR A 392 24.99 1.58 16.07
CA TYR A 392 23.71 2.17 16.46
C TYR A 392 22.63 1.10 16.60
N SER A 393 21.66 1.28 17.50
CA SER A 393 20.43 0.48 17.62
C SER A 393 19.22 1.38 17.44
N PHE A 394 18.09 0.79 17.02
CA PHE A 394 16.80 1.48 17.00
C PHE A 394 15.94 1.11 18.21
N SER A 395 15.09 2.02 18.66
CA SER A 395 14.20 1.85 19.82
C SER A 395 12.71 1.87 19.51
N ASP A 396 12.31 2.44 18.38
CA ASP A 396 10.91 2.48 17.94
C ASP A 396 10.89 2.48 16.41
N VAL A 397 10.15 1.54 15.80
CA VAL A 397 10.08 1.40 14.34
C VAL A 397 8.68 1.80 13.89
N GLU A 398 8.61 2.77 12.98
CA GLU A 398 7.35 3.13 12.32
C GLU A 398 7.04 2.09 11.22
N ALA A 399 6.50 0.93 11.60
CA ALA A 399 6.33 -0.24 10.71
C ALA A 399 5.55 0.07 9.41
N TRP A 400 4.59 0.99 9.46
CA TRP A 400 3.83 1.46 8.28
C TRP A 400 4.69 2.20 7.24
N THR A 401 5.92 2.61 7.56
CA THR A 401 6.88 3.22 6.62
C THR A 401 7.73 2.19 5.90
N MET A 402 7.63 0.90 6.24
CA MET A 402 8.44 -0.15 5.64
C MET A 402 8.14 -0.30 4.15
N VAL A 403 9.15 -0.02 3.32
CA VAL A 403 9.07 -0.18 1.87
C VAL A 403 10.29 -0.93 1.38
N GLU A 404 10.06 -1.94 0.55
CA GLU A 404 11.13 -2.66 -0.10
C GLU A 404 11.53 -2.00 -1.44
N ALA A 405 12.84 -1.82 -1.64
CA ALA A 405 13.43 -1.53 -2.93
C ALA A 405 14.57 -2.53 -3.22
N ASN A 406 14.36 -3.39 -4.22
CA ASN A 406 15.35 -4.35 -4.73
C ASN A 406 16.06 -5.20 -3.63
N GLY A 407 15.28 -5.85 -2.76
CA GLY A 407 15.81 -6.71 -1.70
C GLY A 407 16.41 -5.96 -0.51
N THR A 408 16.17 -4.66 -0.39
CA THR A 408 16.46 -3.85 0.79
C THR A 408 15.17 -3.22 1.29
N VAL A 409 14.88 -3.37 2.58
CA VAL A 409 13.71 -2.75 3.22
C VAL A 409 14.15 -1.49 3.92
N PHE A 410 13.53 -0.37 3.59
CA PHE A 410 13.73 0.94 4.19
C PHE A 410 12.60 1.23 5.17
N PHE A 411 12.90 1.89 6.28
CA PHE A 411 11.91 2.25 7.30
C PHE A 411 12.40 3.40 8.16
N ALA A 412 11.47 4.13 8.79
CA ALA A 412 11.78 5.12 9.81
C ALA A 412 11.91 4.44 11.18
N ALA A 413 12.92 4.83 11.94
CA ALA A 413 13.06 4.39 13.33
C ALA A 413 13.85 5.37 14.19
N ASP A 414 13.46 5.44 15.46
CA ASP A 414 14.17 6.20 16.50
C ASP A 414 15.47 5.50 16.87
N THR A 415 16.55 6.26 17.05
CA THR A 415 17.84 5.72 17.48
C THR A 415 17.96 5.64 19.01
N GLU A 416 18.54 4.58 19.56
CA GLU A 416 18.74 4.46 21.01
C GLU A 416 19.80 5.47 21.50
N GLY A 417 19.39 6.39 22.39
CA GLY A 417 20.28 7.38 23.01
C GLY A 417 21.37 6.82 23.98
N ALA A 418 21.56 5.51 24.07
CA ALA A 418 22.47 4.87 25.02
C ALA A 418 23.90 4.71 24.46
N GLY A 419 24.69 5.79 24.44
CA GLY A 419 26.11 5.68 24.08
C GLY A 419 26.75 6.92 23.46
N GLY A 420 25.96 7.93 23.09
CA GLY A 420 26.47 9.23 22.67
C GLY A 420 26.09 9.69 21.26
N SER A 421 25.12 9.07 20.60
CA SER A 421 24.55 9.60 19.37
C SER A 421 23.06 9.26 19.28
N ASP A 422 22.26 10.11 19.91
CA ASP A 422 20.83 10.20 19.64
C ASP A 422 20.68 11.00 18.33
N PHE A 423 20.15 10.35 17.30
CA PHE A 423 19.86 10.92 15.99
C PHE A 423 18.35 11.12 15.78
N GLY A 424 17.50 10.86 16.78
CA GLY A 424 16.04 10.98 16.61
C GLY A 424 15.47 9.93 15.66
N ASN A 425 14.31 10.24 15.07
CA ASN A 425 13.61 9.44 14.06
C ASN A 425 14.23 9.64 12.68
N GLU A 426 14.89 8.60 12.16
CA GLU A 426 15.71 8.70 10.96
C GLU A 426 15.51 7.52 10.00
N LEU A 427 16.13 7.60 8.82
CA LEU A 427 16.02 6.56 7.79
C LEU A 427 16.96 5.38 8.08
N TRP A 428 16.37 4.20 8.23
CA TRP A 428 17.06 2.92 8.40
C TRP A 428 16.84 2.00 7.20
N LYS A 429 17.70 0.99 7.06
CA LYS A 429 17.53 -0.10 6.11
C LYS A 429 17.85 -1.46 6.71
N THR A 430 17.35 -2.52 6.07
CA THR A 430 17.74 -3.91 6.34
C THR A 430 17.73 -4.75 5.05
N ASP A 431 18.69 -5.67 4.93
CA ASP A 431 18.69 -6.75 3.93
C ASP A 431 18.10 -8.06 4.49
N GLY A 432 17.43 -7.98 5.65
CA GLY A 432 16.90 -9.14 6.37
C GLY A 432 17.93 -9.86 7.22
N THR A 433 19.14 -9.30 7.39
CA THR A 433 20.18 -9.79 8.31
C THR A 433 20.54 -8.74 9.37
N SER A 434 21.04 -9.19 10.52
CA SER A 434 21.47 -8.27 11.58
C SER A 434 22.66 -7.38 11.16
N GLN A 435 23.51 -7.83 10.22
CA GLN A 435 24.66 -7.05 9.73
C GLN A 435 24.27 -6.00 8.70
N GLY A 436 23.28 -6.29 7.84
CA GLY A 436 22.76 -5.34 6.88
C GLY A 436 21.68 -4.40 7.43
N THR A 437 21.39 -4.48 8.73
CA THR A 437 20.48 -3.57 9.43
C THR A 437 21.26 -2.41 10.02
N GLU A 438 21.11 -1.23 9.43
CA GLU A 438 21.90 -0.04 9.78
C GLU A 438 21.16 1.27 9.50
N LEU A 439 21.55 2.33 10.21
CA LEU A 439 21.14 3.71 9.92
C LEU A 439 21.69 4.09 8.55
N VAL A 440 20.82 4.57 7.66
CA VAL A 440 21.24 5.02 6.32
C VAL A 440 21.92 6.37 6.41
N LYS A 441 21.30 7.32 7.11
CA LYS A 441 21.76 8.70 7.27
C LYS A 441 21.02 9.37 8.43
N ASP A 442 21.77 10.14 9.23
CA ASP A 442 21.24 11.23 10.07
C ASP A 442 20.90 12.41 9.13
N ILE A 443 19.63 12.53 8.76
CA ILE A 443 19.17 13.53 7.79
C ILE A 443 19.02 14.89 8.47
N ASN A 444 18.47 14.93 9.69
CA ASN A 444 18.34 16.15 10.47
C ASN A 444 19.49 16.29 11.48
N ASP A 445 20.67 16.65 10.98
CA ASP A 445 21.89 16.79 11.80
C ASP A 445 21.95 18.11 12.62
N THR A 446 20.83 18.84 12.75
CA THR A 446 20.80 20.17 13.36
C THR A 446 21.00 20.16 14.87
N ALA A 447 20.64 19.07 15.54
CA ALA A 447 20.87 18.82 16.95
C ALA A 447 20.83 17.31 17.24
N ALA A 448 21.43 16.87 18.36
CA ALA A 448 21.24 15.50 18.81
C ALA A 448 19.76 15.25 19.14
N GLY A 449 19.22 14.14 18.61
CA GLY A 449 17.82 13.75 18.75
C GLY A 449 16.84 14.56 17.90
N ALA A 450 17.31 15.22 16.84
CA ALA A 450 16.42 15.93 15.93
C ALA A 450 15.84 14.96 14.90
N ASP A 451 14.52 14.96 14.74
CA ASP A 451 13.82 14.01 13.87
C ASP A 451 13.80 14.48 12.42
N SER A 452 13.98 13.56 11.46
CA SER A 452 13.71 13.81 10.04
C SER A 452 12.36 13.26 9.56
N GLU A 453 11.73 12.40 10.37
CA GLU A 453 10.44 11.73 10.15
C GLU A 453 10.28 11.22 8.69
N PRO A 454 11.13 10.31 8.19
CA PRO A 454 11.08 9.89 6.81
C PRO A 454 9.85 9.02 6.51
N PHE A 455 9.04 9.39 5.53
CA PHE A 455 7.87 8.60 5.13
C PHE A 455 7.80 8.38 3.60
N PRO A 456 7.34 7.22 3.11
CA PRO A 456 7.30 6.91 1.68
C PRO A 456 6.60 7.98 0.80
N LEU A 457 7.12 8.22 -0.40
CA LEU A 457 6.50 9.16 -1.36
C LEU A 457 5.23 8.57 -2.02
N THR A 458 5.00 7.27 -1.86
CA THR A 458 4.00 6.50 -2.62
C THR A 458 2.60 6.44 -1.99
N PHE A 459 2.32 7.17 -0.89
CA PHE A 459 0.99 7.15 -0.24
C PHE A 459 -0.16 7.66 -1.11
N THR A 460 0.16 8.42 -2.16
CA THR A 460 -0.78 8.91 -3.17
C THR A 460 -1.48 7.79 -3.95
N TYR A 461 -0.86 6.61 -4.01
CA TYR A 461 -1.32 5.46 -4.78
C TYR A 461 -2.00 4.42 -3.89
N GLN A 462 -3.11 3.85 -4.37
CA GLN A 462 -3.64 2.61 -3.78
C GLN A 462 -2.76 1.41 -4.13
N VAL A 463 -2.16 1.46 -5.32
CA VAL A 463 -1.32 0.42 -5.90
C VAL A 463 -0.01 1.08 -6.33
N PRO A 464 1.12 0.78 -5.68
CA PRO A 464 2.39 1.39 -6.03
C PRO A 464 2.70 1.22 -7.53
N PRO A 465 3.19 2.26 -8.22
CA PRO A 465 3.47 2.20 -9.65
C PRO A 465 4.63 1.26 -9.94
N THR A 466 4.59 0.60 -11.10
CA THR A 466 5.71 -0.23 -11.54
C THR A 466 6.86 0.65 -12.02
N VAL A 467 8.02 0.56 -11.35
CA VAL A 467 9.24 1.30 -11.71
C VAL A 467 10.34 0.36 -12.19
N ASN A 468 11.12 0.78 -13.19
CA ASN A 468 12.24 0.00 -13.73
C ASN A 468 13.58 0.76 -13.67
N GLY A 469 14.65 0.09 -14.11
CA GLY A 469 15.99 0.65 -14.18
C GLY A 469 16.54 1.11 -12.84
N GLU A 470 17.31 2.21 -12.85
CA GLU A 470 17.95 2.76 -11.64
C GLU A 470 16.96 3.28 -10.59
N LEU A 471 15.71 3.58 -10.97
CA LEU A 471 14.70 4.07 -10.03
C LEU A 471 14.12 2.94 -9.19
N GLY A 472 13.95 1.74 -9.76
CA GLY A 472 13.38 0.59 -9.06
C GLY A 472 14.23 0.06 -7.91
N SER A 473 15.49 0.46 -7.81
CA SER A 473 16.38 0.14 -6.68
C SER A 473 16.52 1.28 -5.67
N LYS A 474 15.74 2.35 -5.79
CA LYS A 474 15.81 3.52 -4.90
C LYS A 474 14.56 3.63 -4.04
N TYR A 475 14.75 4.18 -2.85
CA TYR A 475 13.66 4.56 -1.97
C TYR A 475 13.33 6.03 -2.17
N LEU A 476 12.10 6.32 -2.55
CA LEU A 476 11.56 7.68 -2.69
C LEU A 476 10.71 7.98 -1.47
N PHE A 477 10.99 9.09 -0.80
CA PHE A 477 10.38 9.43 0.47
C PHE A 477 10.34 10.94 0.67
N VAL A 478 9.70 11.36 1.74
CA VAL A 478 9.67 12.74 2.22
C VAL A 478 10.35 12.77 3.58
N ALA A 479 11.18 13.79 3.82
CA ALA A 479 11.86 13.97 5.11
C ALA A 479 12.23 15.46 5.32
N ASP A 480 12.43 15.84 6.57
CA ASP A 480 12.89 17.17 6.98
C ASP A 480 14.37 17.11 7.40
N ASN A 481 15.22 17.96 6.82
CA ASN A 481 16.63 18.09 7.22
C ASN A 481 16.86 19.24 8.24
N GLY A 482 15.78 19.79 8.80
CA GLY A 482 15.78 20.91 9.73
C GLY A 482 16.02 22.29 9.11
N SER A 483 16.32 22.37 7.81
CA SER A 483 16.61 23.63 7.11
C SER A 483 15.64 23.93 5.95
N ASP A 484 15.24 22.89 5.22
CA ASP A 484 14.41 22.98 4.02
C ASP A 484 12.96 22.51 4.30
N GLY A 485 12.67 21.98 5.50
CA GLY A 485 11.37 21.38 5.80
C GLY A 485 11.17 20.03 5.11
N TYR A 486 9.96 19.46 5.22
CA TYR A 486 9.58 18.25 4.49
C TYR A 486 9.57 18.45 2.97
N GLU A 487 10.51 17.80 2.30
CA GLU A 487 10.71 17.85 0.85
C GLU A 487 10.87 16.44 0.28
N PRO A 488 10.74 16.20 -1.05
CA PRO A 488 10.98 14.89 -1.63
C PRO A 488 12.47 14.54 -1.64
N TRP A 489 12.79 13.34 -1.18
CA TRP A 489 14.13 12.74 -1.10
C TRP A 489 14.20 11.43 -1.86
N VAL A 490 15.43 11.02 -2.13
CA VAL A 490 15.78 9.71 -2.66
C VAL A 490 16.92 9.10 -1.87
N SER A 491 16.93 7.78 -1.72
CA SER A 491 18.05 7.01 -1.18
C SER A 491 18.33 5.78 -2.04
N ASP A 492 19.62 5.46 -2.22
CA ASP A 492 20.10 4.18 -2.76
C ASP A 492 20.53 3.19 -1.65
N GLY A 493 20.23 3.51 -0.39
CA GLY A 493 20.69 2.76 0.78
C GLY A 493 22.04 3.21 1.34
N SER A 494 22.68 4.25 0.78
CA SER A 494 23.91 4.83 1.31
C SER A 494 23.71 6.28 1.77
N ALA A 495 24.46 6.72 2.79
CA ALA A 495 24.44 8.11 3.25
C ALA A 495 24.75 9.13 2.13
N ALA A 496 25.60 8.76 1.17
CA ALA A 496 26.00 9.62 0.05
C ALA A 496 24.90 9.70 -1.04
N GLY A 497 24.16 8.62 -1.25
CA GLY A 497 23.03 8.56 -2.18
C GLY A 497 21.71 9.03 -1.58
N THR A 498 21.65 9.29 -0.27
CA THR A 498 20.49 9.90 0.39
C THR A 498 20.51 11.42 0.26
N VAL A 499 19.73 11.94 -0.70
CA VAL A 499 19.73 13.36 -1.10
C VAL A 499 18.33 13.89 -1.39
N ILE A 500 18.17 15.20 -1.22
CA ILE A 500 16.95 15.91 -1.62
C ILE A 500 16.82 15.86 -3.15
N LEU A 501 15.65 15.46 -3.64
CA LEU A 501 15.32 15.51 -5.06
C LEU A 501 15.07 16.95 -5.49
N LYS A 502 14.26 17.68 -4.71
CA LYS A 502 13.95 19.07 -5.01
C LYS A 502 13.40 19.76 -3.78
N ASP A 503 13.88 20.97 -3.51
CA ASP A 503 13.22 21.92 -2.62
C ASP A 503 12.05 22.55 -3.40
N ILE A 504 10.86 21.96 -3.27
CA ILE A 504 9.62 22.40 -3.93
C ILE A 504 9.08 23.63 -3.22
N SER A 505 9.05 23.64 -1.88
CA SER A 505 8.65 24.80 -1.08
C SER A 505 9.87 25.58 -0.59
N THR A 506 10.42 26.44 -1.46
CA THR A 506 11.70 27.13 -1.21
C THR A 506 11.88 27.71 0.20
N GLY A 507 13.02 27.42 0.83
CA GLY A 507 13.38 27.87 2.18
C GLY A 507 12.93 26.89 3.25
N GLY A 508 12.77 27.32 4.51
CA GLY A 508 12.36 26.42 5.61
C GLY A 508 10.87 26.08 5.64
N GLY A 509 10.22 25.97 4.48
CA GLY A 509 8.80 25.63 4.37
C GLY A 509 8.65 24.25 3.75
N SER A 510 7.69 23.45 4.22
CA SER A 510 7.47 22.10 3.68
C SER A 510 6.63 22.09 2.42
N SER A 511 7.04 21.29 1.45
CA SER A 511 6.15 20.80 0.39
C SER A 511 5.04 19.94 1.00
N VAL A 512 3.82 20.06 0.48
CA VAL A 512 2.75 19.12 0.82
C VAL A 512 2.79 18.02 -0.20
N ILE A 513 3.05 16.81 0.29
CA ILE A 513 2.99 15.57 -0.48
C ILE A 513 2.16 14.61 0.39
N ASP A 514 1.07 14.08 -0.15
CA ASP A 514 0.06 13.27 0.56
C ASP A 514 -0.22 11.96 -0.17
#